data_AF-A0A0F8Y8V5-F1
#
_entry.id   AF-A0A0F8Y8V5-F1
#
_cell.length_a   1.000
_cell.length_b   1.000
_cell.length_c   1.000
_cell.angle_alpha   90.00
_cell.angle_beta   90.00
_cell.angle_gamma   90.00
#
_symmetry.space_group_name_H-M   'P 1'
#
loop_
_entity.id
_entity.type
_entity.pdbx_description
1 polymer ?
#
loop_
_entity_poly.entity_id
_entity_poly.type
_entity_poly.pdbx_seq_one_letter_code
_entity_poly.pdbx_strand_id
1 'polypeptide(L)'
;MEISKLPLSEEDFQEWLRQLALVDGWLYYHTHKSIFSPAGFPDTVLVKPPRVIFAELKADGNQPTEDQWMWLYALQHCPGVECYLWYPADRDFIESFLLESY
;
A
#
# COMPACT_ATOMS: atom_id res chain seq x y z
N MET A 1 -0.05 3.06 -24.09
CA MET A 1 -1.24 2.20 -23.95
C MET A 1 -2.06 2.80 -22.85
N GLU A 2 -3.28 3.25 -23.11
CA GLU A 2 -4.17 3.73 -22.05
C GLU A 2 -4.52 2.53 -21.17
N ILE A 3 -3.97 2.49 -19.96
CA ILE A 3 -4.48 1.58 -18.93
C ILE A 3 -5.84 2.12 -18.53
N SER A 4 -6.87 1.38 -18.93
CA SER A 4 -8.29 1.70 -18.75
C SER A 4 -8.64 2.15 -17.33
N LYS A 5 -9.27 3.33 -17.21
CA LYS A 5 -9.93 3.86 -16.00
C LYS A 5 -11.21 3.09 -15.62
N LEU A 6 -11.15 1.76 -15.51
CA LEU A 6 -12.23 1.00 -14.86
C LEU A 6 -12.04 1.13 -13.34
N PRO A 7 -13.12 1.24 -12.53
CA PRO A 7 -13.00 1.17 -11.09
C PRO A 7 -12.40 -0.19 -10.76
N LEU A 8 -11.19 -0.19 -10.21
CA LEU A 8 -10.56 -1.43 -9.77
C LEU A 8 -11.10 -1.78 -8.40
N SER A 9 -11.44 -3.05 -8.23
CA SER A 9 -11.65 -3.59 -6.90
C SER A 9 -10.39 -3.41 -6.07
N GLU A 10 -10.53 -3.45 -4.75
CA GLU A 10 -9.39 -3.43 -3.83
C GLU A 10 -8.42 -4.60 -4.13
N GLU A 11 -8.97 -5.76 -4.48
CA GLU A 11 -8.20 -6.95 -4.88
C GLU A 11 -7.39 -6.72 -6.16
N ASP A 12 -8.00 -6.15 -7.21
CA ASP A 12 -7.27 -5.86 -8.45
C ASP A 12 -6.19 -4.79 -8.25
N PHE A 13 -6.45 -3.82 -7.38
CA PHE A 13 -5.46 -2.80 -7.04
C PHE A 13 -4.28 -3.38 -6.25
N GLN A 14 -4.57 -4.24 -5.29
CA GLN A 14 -3.56 -4.96 -4.53
C GLN A 14 -2.70 -5.85 -5.44
N GLU A 15 -3.31 -6.61 -6.35
CA GLU A 15 -2.57 -7.47 -7.27
C GLU A 15 -1.69 -6.66 -8.23
N TRP A 16 -2.19 -5.51 -8.72
CA TRP A 16 -1.38 -4.57 -9.51
C TRP A 16 -0.15 -4.08 -8.72
N LEU A 17 -0.34 -3.63 -7.48
CA LEU A 17 0.75 -3.15 -6.62
C LEU A 17 1.77 -4.26 -6.35
N ARG A 18 1.30 -5.49 -6.09
CA ARG A 18 2.16 -6.66 -5.89
C ARG A 18 3.05 -6.91 -7.09
N GLN A 19 2.50 -6.87 -8.31
CA GLN A 19 3.28 -7.08 -9.53
C GLN A 19 4.32 -5.99 -9.73
N LEU A 20 3.93 -4.71 -9.58
CA LEU A 20 4.84 -3.57 -9.67
C LEU A 20 6.00 -3.69 -8.68
N ALA A 21 5.70 -3.95 -7.41
CA ALA A 21 6.68 -4.08 -6.34
C ALA A 21 7.70 -5.21 -6.62
N LEU A 22 7.20 -6.39 -7.02
CA LEU A 22 8.06 -7.55 -7.29
C LEU A 22 8.96 -7.36 -8.52
N VAL A 23 8.47 -6.69 -9.57
CA VAL A 23 9.26 -6.40 -10.78
C VAL A 23 10.42 -5.47 -10.45
N ASP A 24 10.21 -4.49 -9.57
CA ASP A 24 11.25 -3.54 -9.14
C ASP A 24 12.11 -4.07 -7.96
N GLY A 25 11.91 -5.32 -7.54
CA GLY A 25 12.75 -5.97 -6.52
C GLY A 25 12.45 -5.56 -5.07
N TRP A 26 11.26 -5.03 -4.80
CA TRP A 26 10.78 -4.86 -3.43
C TRP A 26 10.39 -6.22 -2.83
N LEU A 27 10.68 -6.43 -1.55
CA LEU A 27 9.98 -7.44 -0.78
C LEU A 27 8.54 -6.96 -0.57
N TYR A 28 7.57 -7.83 -0.82
CA TYR A 28 6.15 -7.54 -0.70
C TYR A 28 5.51 -8.50 0.32
N TYR A 29 4.79 -7.96 1.28
CA TYR A 29 3.97 -8.71 2.22
C TYR A 29 2.55 -8.16 2.25
N HIS A 30 1.57 -9.05 2.32
CA HIS A 30 0.16 -8.70 2.48
C HIS A 30 -0.53 -9.68 3.44
N THR A 31 -1.41 -9.17 4.30
CA THR A 31 -2.16 -9.98 5.27
C THR A 31 -3.50 -10.42 4.71
N HIS A 32 -3.59 -11.60 4.10
CA HIS A 32 -4.85 -12.08 3.50
C HIS A 32 -5.98 -12.33 4.51
N LYS A 33 -5.66 -12.78 5.72
CA LYS A 33 -6.62 -13.06 6.80
C LYS A 33 -5.97 -12.71 8.13
N SER A 34 -6.33 -11.57 8.70
CA SER A 34 -5.86 -11.09 10.02
C SER A 34 -6.59 -11.73 11.21
N ILE A 35 -7.09 -12.96 11.03
CA ILE A 35 -7.85 -13.67 12.07
C ILE A 35 -6.90 -13.94 13.25
N PHE A 36 -7.34 -13.57 14.46
CA PHE A 36 -6.57 -13.61 15.70
C PHE A 36 -5.45 -12.56 15.84
N SER A 37 -5.34 -11.62 14.90
CA SER A 37 -4.45 -10.47 15.03
C SER A 37 -5.20 -9.24 15.56
N PRO A 38 -4.51 -8.31 16.26
CA PRO A 38 -5.05 -6.98 16.52
C PRO A 38 -5.49 -6.29 15.22
N ALA A 39 -6.59 -5.55 15.28
CA ALA A 39 -7.15 -4.86 14.13
C ALA A 39 -6.29 -3.66 13.71
N GLY A 40 -6.47 -3.25 12.45
CA GLY A 40 -5.98 -1.96 11.93
C GLY A 40 -4.56 -1.94 11.37
N PHE A 41 -3.79 -3.03 11.49
CA PHE A 41 -2.48 -3.09 10.85
C PHE A 41 -2.62 -2.91 9.31
N PRO A 42 -1.76 -2.10 8.66
CA PRO A 42 -1.89 -1.81 7.23
C PRO A 42 -1.88 -3.06 6.34
N ASP A 43 -2.64 -3.01 5.26
CA ASP A 43 -2.81 -4.15 4.34
C ASP A 43 -1.49 -4.69 3.78
N THR A 44 -0.58 -3.79 3.40
CA THR A 44 0.64 -4.11 2.65
C THR A 44 1.88 -3.55 3.32
N VAL A 45 2.96 -4.33 3.30
CA VAL A 45 4.31 -3.88 3.67
C VAL A 45 5.26 -4.10 2.50
N LEU A 46 5.98 -3.05 2.09
CA LEU A 46 7.02 -3.10 1.07
C LEU A 46 8.38 -2.81 1.71
N VAL A 47 9.41 -3.58 1.37
CA VAL A 47 10.77 -3.36 1.88
C VAL A 47 11.78 -3.40 0.74
N LYS A 48 12.55 -2.33 0.59
CA LYS A 48 13.71 -2.23 -0.29
C LYS A 48 14.71 -1.30 0.41
N PRO A 49 15.72 -1.86 1.11
CA PRO A 49 16.61 -1.06 1.95
C PRO A 49 17.19 0.15 1.20
N PRO A 50 17.22 1.34 1.82
CA PRO A 50 16.91 1.61 3.23
C PRO A 50 15.42 1.84 3.54
N ARG A 51 14.53 1.67 2.57
CA ARG A 51 13.11 2.04 2.67
C ARG A 51 12.25 0.87 3.20
N VAL A 52 11.31 1.23 4.08
CA VAL A 52 10.19 0.37 4.49
C VAL A 52 8.92 1.17 4.40
N ILE A 53 7.95 0.64 3.66
CA ILE A 53 6.66 1.28 3.40
C ILE A 53 5.56 0.42 3.99
N PHE A 54 4.69 1.02 4.80
CA PHE A 54 3.42 0.44 5.20
C PHE A 54 2.30 1.15 4.44
N ALA A 55 1.53 0.41 3.65
CA ALA A 55 0.46 0.97 2.83
C ALA A 55 -0.87 0.31 3.18
N GLU A 56 -1.86 1.16 3.48
CA GLU A 56 -3.27 0.79 3.52
C GLU A 56 -3.87 1.04 2.13
N LEU A 57 -4.57 0.05 1.58
CA LEU A 57 -5.16 0.14 0.25
C LEU A 57 -6.68 0.26 0.38
N LYS A 58 -7.29 1.18 -0.38
CA LYS A 58 -8.74 1.32 -0.41
C LYS A 58 -9.25 1.44 -1.84
N ALA A 59 -10.40 0.84 -2.10
CA ALA A 59 -11.18 1.18 -3.29
C ALA A 59 -11.70 2.63 -3.24
N ASP A 60 -11.99 3.22 -4.40
CA ASP A 60 -12.46 4.60 -4.51
C ASP A 60 -13.70 4.86 -3.63
N GLY A 61 -13.61 5.88 -2.77
CA GLY A 61 -14.70 6.28 -1.87
C GLY A 61 -14.75 5.53 -0.53
N ASN A 62 -13.96 4.48 -0.34
CA ASN A 62 -13.83 3.82 0.96
C ASN A 62 -12.89 4.62 1.88
N GLN A 63 -13.08 4.49 3.18
CA GLN A 63 -12.25 5.15 4.19
C GLN A 63 -11.63 4.10 5.12
N PRO A 64 -10.43 4.38 5.68
CA PRO A 64 -9.88 3.55 6.75
C PRO A 64 -10.79 3.53 7.98
N THR A 65 -10.79 2.41 8.70
CA THR A 65 -11.45 2.31 10.02
C THR A 65 -10.70 3.13 11.06
N GLU A 66 -11.31 3.35 12.23
CA GLU A 66 -10.65 4.05 13.34
C GLU A 66 -9.32 3.38 13.74
N ASP A 67 -9.31 2.05 13.86
CA ASP A 67 -8.09 1.30 14.17
C ASP A 67 -7.01 1.47 13.08
N GLN A 68 -7.40 1.47 11.80
CA GLN A 68 -6.46 1.71 10.70
C GLN A 68 -5.89 3.13 10.77
N TRP A 69 -6.72 4.14 11.04
CA TRP A 69 -6.25 5.50 11.25
C TRP A 69 -5.25 5.61 12.41
N MET A 70 -5.48 4.89 13.51
CA MET A 70 -4.53 4.87 14.63
C MET A 70 -3.17 4.31 14.22
N TRP A 71 -3.14 3.20 13.47
CA TRP A 71 -1.89 2.63 12.97
C TRP A 71 -1.19 3.54 11.97
N LEU A 72 -1.92 4.08 10.99
CA LEU A 72 -1.38 5.03 10.00
C LEU A 72 -0.75 6.24 10.69
N TYR A 73 -1.46 6.83 11.65
CA TYR A 73 -0.96 7.96 12.43
C TYR A 73 0.32 7.59 13.19
N ALA A 74 0.33 6.47 13.92
CA ALA A 74 1.50 6.06 14.69
C ALA A 74 2.73 5.78 13.79
N LEU A 75 2.55 5.08 12.67
CA LEU A 75 3.62 4.73 11.75
C LEU A 75 4.23 5.96 11.06
N GLN A 76 3.42 6.95 10.68
CA GLN A 76 3.91 8.21 10.10
C GLN A 76 4.82 9.01 11.05
N HIS A 77 4.75 8.77 12.35
CA HIS A 77 5.59 9.43 13.36
C HIS A 77 6.86 8.63 13.71
N CYS A 78 7.06 7.45 13.12
CA CYS A 78 8.26 6.65 13.32
C CYS A 78 9.38 7.11 12.36
N PRO A 79 10.56 7.52 12.87
CA PRO A 79 11.67 7.90 12.01
C PRO A 79 12.12 6.76 11.08
N GLY A 80 12.31 7.06 9.79
CA GLY A 80 12.77 6.09 8.79
C GLY A 80 11.71 5.10 8.31
N VAL A 81 10.44 5.29 8.71
CA VAL A 81 9.30 4.50 8.24
C VAL A 81 8.43 5.38 7.34
N GLU A 82 8.06 4.84 6.19
CA GLU A 82 7.12 5.48 5.27
C GLU A 82 5.74 4.85 5.44
N CYS A 83 4.69 5.67 5.42
CA CYS A 83 3.33 5.17 5.62
C CYS A 83 2.29 5.94 4.81
N TYR A 84 1.50 5.21 4.03
CA TYR A 84 0.58 5.78 3.04
C TYR A 84 -0.81 5.13 3.09
N LEU A 85 -1.80 5.93 2.70
CA LEU A 85 -3.12 5.47 2.29
C LEU A 85 -3.20 5.65 0.78
N TRP A 86 -3.42 4.57 0.05
CA TRP A 86 -3.43 4.58 -1.41
C TRP A 86 -4.78 4.14 -1.97
N TYR A 87 -5.15 4.78 -3.08
CA TYR A 87 -6.32 4.50 -3.88
C TYR A 87 -5.91 4.14 -5.32
N PRO A 88 -6.77 3.49 -6.12
CA PRO A 88 -6.53 3.28 -7.54
C PRO A 88 -6.18 4.55 -8.32
N ALA A 89 -6.67 5.71 -7.89
CA ALA A 89 -6.33 7.00 -8.49
C ALA A 89 -4.86 7.41 -8.30
N ASP A 90 -4.15 6.84 -7.32
CA ASP A 90 -2.76 7.17 -7.00
C ASP A 90 -1.75 6.36 -7.82
N ARG A 91 -2.20 5.48 -8.73
CA ARG A 91 -1.34 4.54 -9.48
C ARG A 91 -0.15 5.20 -10.17
N ASP A 92 -0.39 6.29 -10.89
CA ASP A 92 0.67 7.00 -11.62
C ASP A 92 1.72 7.54 -10.64
N PHE A 93 1.30 8.04 -9.47
CA PHE A 93 2.20 8.48 -8.42
C PHE A 93 2.97 7.30 -7.82
N ILE A 94 2.29 6.20 -7.48
CA ILE A 94 2.90 5.01 -6.88
C ILE A 94 3.94 4.39 -7.83
N GLU A 95 3.64 4.32 -9.12
CA GLU A 95 4.57 3.80 -10.14
C GLU A 95 5.85 4.63 -10.17
N SER A 96 5.76 5.94 -10.36
CA SER A 96 6.92 6.83 -10.26
C SER A 96 7.64 6.70 -8.91
N PHE A 97 6.90 6.69 -7.80
CA PHE A 97 7.46 6.71 -6.46
C PHE A 97 8.23 5.44 -6.06
N LEU A 98 7.79 4.29 -6.56
CA LEU A 98 8.48 3.01 -6.33
C LEU A 98 9.66 2.85 -7.30
N LEU A 99 9.46 3.17 -8.58
CA LEU A 99 10.47 2.94 -9.64
C LEU A 99 11.61 3.97 -9.66
N GLU A 100 11.39 5.20 -9.20
CA GLU A 100 12.44 6.26 -9.17
C GLU A 100 13.41 6.12 -7.98
N SER A 101 13.42 4.97 -7.30
CA SER A 101 14.34 4.68 -6.18
C SER A 101 15.76 4.41 -6.69
N TYR A 102 16.58 5.47 -6.79
CA TYR A 102 18.04 5.40 -7.02
C TYR A 102 18.82 5.04 -5.76
#